data_AF-A0A0J7IVV0-F1
#
_entry.id   AF-A0A0J7IVV0-F1
#
_cell.length_a   1.000
_cell.length_b   1.000
_cell.length_c   1.000
_cell.angle_alpha   90.00
_cell.angle_beta   90.00
_cell.angle_gamma   90.00
#
_symmetry.space_group_name_H-M   'P 1'
#
loop_
_entity.id
_entity.type
_entity.pdbx_description
1 polymer ?
#
loop_
_entity_poly.entity_id
_entity_poly.type
_entity_poly.pdbx_seq_one_letter_code
_entity_poly.pdbx_strand_id
1 'polypeptide(L)'
;MFSCSTENMAVNNPESMKSDEMVNFDNALKSLVKRENQSTPEEKAKSKNPTELNEKSKQILYLAAKQLIISDGISEKELAARTADSREKTISLATKLYFEKYNNIQKRIKSEN
;
A
#
# COMPACT_ATOMS: atom_id res chain seq x y z
N MET A 1 -20.34 16.01 38.25
CA MET A 1 -21.10 15.56 37.07
C MET A 1 -20.99 16.63 36.02
N PHE A 2 -20.31 16.39 34.90
CA PHE A 2 -20.68 16.84 33.55
C PHE A 2 -19.90 15.96 32.57
N SER A 3 -20.62 15.51 31.54
CA SER A 3 -20.44 14.29 30.77
C SER A 3 -19.20 14.26 29.87
N CYS A 4 -18.55 13.10 29.80
CA CYS A 4 -17.69 12.70 28.67
C CYS A 4 -18.56 12.34 27.45
N SER A 5 -19.33 13.29 26.95
CA SER A 5 -20.09 13.15 25.70
C SER A 5 -19.37 13.89 24.59
N THR A 6 -18.23 13.35 24.17
CA THR A 6 -17.83 13.51 22.77
C THR A 6 -18.01 12.16 22.15
N GLU A 7 -19.27 11.87 21.81
CA GLU A 7 -19.66 10.90 20.81
C GLU A 7 -18.96 11.35 19.53
N ASN A 8 -17.73 10.88 19.36
CA ASN A 8 -17.04 10.96 18.09
C ASN A 8 -17.89 10.06 17.18
N MET A 9 -18.82 10.67 16.45
CA MET A 9 -19.35 10.08 15.24
C MET A 9 -18.14 9.86 14.34
N ALA A 10 -17.45 8.75 14.57
CA ALA A 10 -16.60 8.14 13.60
C ALA A 10 -17.52 7.93 12.42
N VAL A 11 -17.47 8.86 11.47
CA VAL A 11 -18.02 8.62 10.16
C VAL A 11 -17.30 7.35 9.72
N ASN A 12 -18.01 6.22 9.73
CA ASN A 12 -17.51 4.89 9.39
C ASN A 12 -17.08 4.92 7.91
N ASN A 13 -16.00 5.62 7.62
CA ASN A 13 -15.41 5.75 6.32
C ASN A 13 -14.32 4.69 6.24
N PRO A 14 -14.39 3.73 5.29
CA PRO A 14 -13.36 2.73 5.11
C PRO A 14 -11.96 3.32 4.92
N GLU A 15 -11.83 4.55 4.44
CA GLU A 15 -10.53 5.24 4.37
C GLU A 15 -9.96 5.63 5.73
N SER A 16 -10.80 5.99 6.71
CA SER A 16 -10.34 6.38 8.06
C SER A 16 -9.93 5.17 8.92
N MET A 17 -10.26 3.96 8.49
CA MET A 17 -9.90 2.70 9.18
C MET A 17 -8.70 1.99 8.53
N LYS A 18 -8.15 2.51 7.43
CA LYS A 18 -6.92 1.99 6.84
C LYS A 18 -5.75 2.25 7.78
N SER A 19 -4.83 1.29 7.88
CA SER A 19 -3.58 1.50 8.60
C SER A 19 -2.63 2.40 7.79
N ASP A 20 -1.65 3.02 8.46
CA ASP A 20 -0.66 3.88 7.82
C ASP A 20 0.11 3.16 6.70
N GLU A 21 0.33 1.85 6.84
CA GLU A 21 1.00 1.03 5.83
C GLU A 21 0.12 0.76 4.60
N MET A 22 -1.20 0.64 4.79
CA MET A 22 -2.14 0.55 3.67
C MET A 22 -2.15 1.86 2.89
N VAL A 23 -2.12 3.00 3.59
CA VAL A 23 -2.04 4.33 2.96
C VAL A 23 -0.72 4.51 2.23
N ASN A 24 0.40 4.10 2.82
CA ASN A 24 1.71 4.15 2.16
C ASN A 24 1.78 3.26 0.92
N PHE A 25 1.21 2.05 0.96
CA PHE A 25 1.15 1.16 -0.20
C PHE A 25 0.27 1.74 -1.31
N ASP A 26 -0.89 2.32 -0.96
CA ASP A 26 -1.80 2.99 -1.90
C ASP A 26 -1.14 4.23 -2.53
N ASN A 27 -0.41 5.03 -1.74
CA ASN A 27 0.38 6.17 -2.24
C ASN A 27 1.51 5.72 -3.16
N ALA A 28 2.20 4.62 -2.85
CA ALA A 28 3.21 4.04 -3.72
C ALA A 28 2.60 3.57 -5.05
N LEU A 29 1.44 2.89 -5.02
CA LEU A 29 0.69 2.51 -6.22
C LEU A 29 0.25 3.73 -7.05
N LYS A 30 -0.33 4.74 -6.40
CA LYS A 30 -0.75 5.99 -7.05
C LYS A 30 0.43 6.76 -7.64
N SER A 31 1.60 6.73 -6.98
CA SER A 31 2.83 7.32 -7.49
C SER A 31 3.33 6.65 -8.76
N LEU A 32 3.00 5.37 -9.01
CA LEU A 32 3.28 4.70 -10.28
C LEU A 32 2.35 5.14 -11.41
N VAL A 33 1.09 5.44 -11.08
CA VAL A 33 0.06 5.85 -12.04
C VAL A 33 0.12 7.36 -12.32
N LYS A 34 0.63 8.17 -11.38
CA LYS A 34 0.83 9.60 -11.57
C LYS A 34 1.88 9.83 -12.66
N ARG A 35 1.40 10.45 -13.74
CA ARG A 35 2.14 10.88 -14.93
C ARG A 35 3.41 11.71 -14.65
N GLU A 36 3.55 12.27 -13.45
CA GLU A 36 4.74 13.03 -13.01
C GLU A 36 5.93 12.14 -12.65
N ASN A 37 5.75 10.82 -12.51
CA ASN A 37 6.82 9.82 -12.50
C ASN A 37 7.14 9.29 -13.91
N GLN A 38 6.45 9.76 -14.96
CA GLN A 38 7.03 9.69 -16.29
C GLN A 38 8.24 10.58 -16.23
N SER A 39 9.43 9.97 -16.33
CA SER A 39 10.72 10.63 -16.23
C SER A 39 10.64 12.07 -16.72
N THR A 40 11.01 13.02 -15.87
CA THR A 40 11.33 14.37 -16.34
C THR A 40 12.23 14.24 -17.57
N PRO A 41 12.15 15.15 -18.56
CA PRO A 41 12.95 15.04 -19.78
C PRO A 41 14.44 14.80 -19.51
N GLU A 42 14.95 15.25 -18.36
CA GLU A 42 16.32 14.95 -17.88
C GLU A 42 16.57 13.50 -17.46
N GLU A 43 15.64 12.79 -16.79
CA GLU A 43 15.81 11.36 -16.48
C GLU A 43 15.56 10.47 -17.70
N LYS A 44 14.65 10.88 -18.61
CA LYS A 44 14.36 10.19 -19.88
C LYS A 44 15.56 10.16 -20.83
N ALA A 45 16.43 11.18 -20.77
CA ALA A 45 17.66 11.24 -21.56
C ALA A 45 18.77 10.31 -21.04
N LYS A 46 18.72 9.89 -19.76
CA LYS A 46 19.70 8.98 -19.14
C LYS A 46 19.27 7.51 -19.16
N SER A 47 17.97 7.23 -19.17
CA SER A 47 17.44 5.87 -19.22
C SER A 47 17.29 5.38 -20.66
N LYS A 48 18.03 4.32 -21.05
CA LYS A 48 17.98 3.73 -22.40
C LYS A 48 16.58 3.23 -22.84
N ASN A 49 15.63 3.05 -21.92
CA ASN A 49 14.28 2.53 -22.20
C ASN A 49 13.20 3.36 -21.48
N PRO A 50 12.43 4.23 -22.17
CA PRO A 50 11.39 5.07 -21.57
C PRO A 50 10.09 4.31 -21.20
N THR A 51 10.02 3.02 -21.54
CA THR A 51 8.84 2.16 -21.34
C THR A 51 8.95 1.28 -20.09
N GLU A 52 10.17 1.10 -19.56
CA GLU A 52 10.36 0.36 -18.32
C GLU A 52 10.15 1.30 -17.14
N LEU A 53 9.23 0.93 -16.24
CA LEU A 53 9.07 1.58 -14.94
C LEU A 53 10.45 1.86 -14.34
N ASN A 54 10.71 3.09 -13.94
CA ASN A 54 11.99 3.49 -13.39
C ASN A 54 12.35 2.60 -12.19
N GLU A 55 13.57 2.09 -12.11
CA GLU A 55 14.00 1.17 -11.04
C GLU A 55 13.75 1.77 -9.64
N LYS A 56 13.85 3.10 -9.52
CA LYS A 56 13.49 3.85 -8.30
C LYS A 56 12.02 3.64 -7.90
N SER A 57 11.09 3.76 -8.83
CA SER A 57 9.65 3.63 -8.56
C SER A 57 9.28 2.19 -8.22
N LYS A 58 9.89 1.20 -8.90
CA LYS A 58 9.75 -0.22 -8.54
C LYS A 58 10.27 -0.50 -7.13
N GLN A 59 11.41 0.10 -6.76
CA GLN A 59 11.99 -0.06 -5.43
C GLN A 59 11.09 0.56 -4.34
N ILE A 60 10.53 1.75 -4.58
CA ILE A 60 9.58 2.39 -3.64
C ILE A 60 8.36 1.50 -3.42
N LEU A 61 7.76 0.99 -4.49
CA LEU A 61 6.61 0.10 -4.39
C LEU A 61 6.96 -1.20 -3.64
N TYR A 62 8.13 -1.79 -3.94
CA TYR A 62 8.59 -3.00 -3.26
C TYR A 62 8.80 -2.78 -1.76
N LEU A 63 9.38 -1.65 -1.35
CA LEU A 63 9.58 -1.32 0.06
C LEU A 63 8.24 -1.12 0.79
N ALA A 64 7.30 -0.40 0.17
CA ALA A 64 5.96 -0.22 0.72
C ALA A 64 5.21 -1.56 0.83
N ALA A 65 5.35 -2.43 -0.17
CA ALA A 65 4.79 -3.79 -0.16
C ALA A 65 5.34 -4.61 1.01
N LYS A 66 6.66 -4.59 1.24
CA LYS A 66 7.28 -5.26 2.39
C LYS A 66 6.74 -4.75 3.71
N GLN A 67 6.65 -3.42 3.88
CA GLN A 67 6.14 -2.83 5.12
C GLN A 67 4.70 -3.24 5.43
N LEU A 68 3.82 -3.22 4.42
CA LEU A 68 2.43 -3.65 4.59
C LEU A 68 2.34 -5.12 5.02
N ILE A 69 3.14 -5.99 4.41
CA ILE A 69 3.17 -7.42 4.72
C ILE A 69 3.70 -7.68 6.13
N ILE A 70 4.77 -6.97 6.53
CA ILE A 70 5.38 -7.11 7.86
C ILE A 70 4.46 -6.57 8.95
N SER A 71 3.78 -5.45 8.71
CA SER A 71 2.78 -4.89 9.62
C SER A 71 1.57 -5.83 9.80
N ASP A 72 1.28 -6.68 8.82
CA ASP A 72 0.28 -7.74 8.96
C ASP A 72 0.75 -8.95 9.81
N GLY A 73 2.02 -8.99 10.20
CA GLY A 73 2.60 -10.03 11.04
C GLY A 73 3.39 -11.10 10.28
N ILE A 74 3.56 -10.96 8.96
CA ILE A 74 4.42 -11.86 8.17
C ILE A 74 5.87 -11.40 8.29
N SER A 75 6.72 -12.25 8.88
CA SER A 75 8.15 -11.94 9.01
C SER A 75 8.86 -11.84 7.65
N GLU A 76 9.97 -11.10 7.59
CA GLU A 76 10.76 -10.96 6.35
C GLU A 76 11.25 -12.31 5.80
N LYS A 77 11.61 -13.25 6.68
CA LYS A 77 12.03 -14.61 6.29
C LYS A 77 10.90 -15.36 5.62
N GLU A 78 9.69 -15.22 6.15
CA GLU A 78 8.52 -15.89 5.59
C GLU A 78 8.06 -15.23 4.28
N LEU A 79 8.18 -13.91 4.19
CA LEU A 79 7.97 -13.18 2.95
C LEU A 79 8.93 -13.64 1.85
N ALA A 80 10.23 -13.72 2.16
CA ALA A 80 11.25 -14.22 1.23
C ALA A 80 10.93 -15.64 0.77
N ALA A 81 10.53 -16.53 1.69
CA ALA A 81 10.13 -17.90 1.37
C ALA A 81 8.89 -17.96 0.47
N ARG A 82 7.86 -17.16 0.74
CA ARG A 82 6.60 -17.13 -0.04
C ARG A 82 6.77 -16.52 -1.43
N THR A 83 7.71 -15.58 -1.58
CA THR A 83 7.90 -14.81 -2.82
C THR A 83 9.13 -15.24 -3.61
N ALA A 84 9.94 -16.16 -3.07
CA ALA A 84 11.25 -16.53 -3.61
C ALA A 84 12.12 -15.29 -3.92
N ASP A 85 12.06 -14.27 -3.04
CA ASP A 85 12.68 -12.95 -3.19
C ASP A 85 12.33 -12.19 -4.49
N SER A 86 11.27 -12.59 -5.19
CA SER A 86 10.79 -11.86 -6.36
C SER A 86 10.03 -10.61 -5.93
N ARG A 87 10.45 -9.47 -6.47
CA ARG A 87 9.78 -8.17 -6.29
C ARG A 87 8.33 -8.22 -6.75
N GLU A 88 8.06 -8.83 -7.90
CA GLU A 88 6.72 -8.90 -8.49
C GLU A 88 5.78 -9.76 -7.62
N LYS A 89 6.28 -10.91 -7.13
CA LYS A 89 5.52 -11.76 -6.20
C LYS A 89 5.26 -11.05 -4.87
N THR A 90 6.22 -10.28 -4.37
CA THR A 90 6.05 -9.46 -3.15
C THR A 90 4.96 -8.40 -3.34
N ILE A 91 4.98 -7.68 -4.46
CA ILE A 91 3.96 -6.69 -4.80
C ILE A 91 2.59 -7.34 -4.94
N SER A 92 2.50 -8.48 -5.63
CA SER A 92 1.25 -9.22 -5.79
C SER A 92 0.68 -9.69 -4.44
N LEU A 93 1.54 -10.18 -3.54
CA LEU A 93 1.15 -10.59 -2.20
C LEU A 93 0.63 -9.41 -1.36
N ALA A 94 1.36 -8.29 -1.34
CA ALA A 94 0.94 -7.07 -0.65
C ALA A 94 -0.41 -6.56 -1.18
N THR A 95 -0.62 -6.63 -2.50
CA THR A 95 -1.88 -6.24 -3.14
C THR A 95 -3.04 -7.10 -2.64
N LYS A 96 -2.87 -8.43 -2.59
CA LYS A 96 -3.89 -9.34 -2.04
C LYS A 96 -4.22 -9.00 -0.60
N LEU A 97 -3.20 -8.83 0.24
CA LEU A 97 -3.34 -8.44 1.64
C LEU A 97 -4.08 -7.11 1.82
N TYR A 98 -3.75 -6.11 1.01
CA TYR A 98 -4.44 -4.83 1.01
C TYR A 98 -5.94 -5.00 0.76
N PHE A 99 -6.32 -5.78 -0.27
CA PHE A 99 -7.73 -6.03 -0.58
C PHE A 99 -8.42 -6.85 0.52
N GLU A 100 -7.75 -7.82 1.14
CA GLU A 100 -8.29 -8.57 2.27
C GLU A 100 -8.56 -7.68 3.48
N LYS A 101 -7.59 -6.84 3.88
CA LYS A 101 -7.77 -5.84 4.95
C LYS A 101 -8.90 -4.87 4.62
N TYR A 102 -8.92 -4.34 3.40
CA TYR A 102 -9.96 -3.42 2.95
C TYR A 102 -11.35 -4.06 2.99
N ASN A 103 -11.49 -5.30 2.51
CA ASN A 103 -12.74 -6.04 2.59
C ASN A 103 -13.16 -6.31 4.04
N ASN A 104 -12.21 -6.58 4.94
CA ASN A 104 -12.50 -6.74 6.36
C ASN A 104 -12.99 -5.43 7.00
N ILE A 105 -12.38 -4.30 6.66
CA ILE A 105 -12.85 -2.96 7.08
C ILE A 105 -14.29 -2.74 6.59
N GLN A 106 -14.56 -2.99 5.32
CA GLN A 106 -15.90 -2.88 4.72
C GLN A 106 -16.94 -3.76 5.43
N LYS A 107 -16.57 -5.00 5.75
CA LYS A 107 -17.43 -5.92 6.52
C LYS A 107 -17.73 -5.38 7.91
N ARG A 108 -16.73 -4.86 8.63
CA ARG A 108 -16.95 -4.27 9.97
C ARG A 108 -17.90 -3.09 9.92
N ILE A 109 -17.70 -2.18 8.96
CA ILE A 109 -18.59 -1.03 8.74
C ILE A 109 -20.03 -1.49 8.46
N LYS A 110 -20.21 -2.51 7.60
CA LYS A 110 -21.53 -3.06 7.29
C LYS A 110 -22.18 -3.80 8.47
N SER A 111 -21.38 -4.39 9.36
CA SER A 111 -21.87 -5.09 10.56
C SER A 111 -22.19 -4.14 11.73
N GLU A 112 -21.64 -2.94 11.73
CA GLU A 112 -21.93 -1.88 12.72
C GLU A 112 -23.12 -0.98 12.33
N ASN A 113 -23.79 -1.28 11.21
CA ASN A 113 -24.87 -0.47 10.63
C ASN A 113 -26.23 -1.16 10.67
#